data_AF-A0A9D5DMG2-F1
#
_entry.id   AF-A0A9D5DMG2-F1
#
_cell.length_a   1.000
_cell.length_b   1.000
_cell.length_c   1.000
_cell.angle_alpha   90.00
_cell.angle_beta   90.00
_cell.angle_gamma   90.00
#
_symmetry.space_group_name_H-M   'P 1'
#
loop_
_entity.id
_entity.type
_entity.pdbx_description
1 polymer ?
#
loop_
_entity_poly.entity_id
_entity_poly.type
_entity_poly.pdbx_seq_one_letter_code
_entity_poly.pdbx_strand_id
1 'polypeptide(L)'
;MELESHWLTEIMIMDEAYRQGMKKFGQRIGEKIEAAYKDEILPELKQAVATVLETTDRNMWHEISMTEASSTGRGEKIMHIVHAKTGDDLIRFHVRIDRPPKTGHVFQFHYHSYEDDFNEHYELGSIYWGKNEPPLYQA
;
A
#
# COMPACT_ATOMS: atom_id res chain seq x y z
N MET A 1 -10.59 -22.61 -12.56
CA MET A 1 -11.35 -22.10 -11.39
C MET A 1 -10.47 -21.65 -10.24
N GLU A 2 -9.68 -22.49 -9.57
CA GLU A 2 -8.95 -22.07 -8.33
C GLU A 2 -7.71 -21.18 -8.56
N LEU A 3 -6.91 -21.49 -9.59
CA LEU A 3 -5.89 -20.55 -10.08
C LEU A 3 -6.54 -19.25 -10.56
N GLU A 4 -7.79 -19.33 -11.04
CA GLU A 4 -8.51 -18.16 -11.54
C GLU A 4 -8.92 -17.18 -10.45
N SER A 5 -9.38 -17.69 -9.31
CA SER A 5 -9.71 -16.85 -8.15
C SER A 5 -8.49 -16.14 -7.58
N HIS A 6 -7.32 -16.80 -7.54
CA HIS A 6 -6.12 -16.19 -6.97
C HIS A 6 -5.62 -14.99 -7.80
N TRP A 7 -5.50 -15.15 -9.12
CA TRP A 7 -5.02 -14.05 -9.96
C TRP A 7 -6.02 -12.89 -10.02
N LEU A 8 -7.33 -13.17 -9.98
CA LEU A 8 -8.35 -12.12 -9.94
C LEU A 8 -8.26 -11.30 -8.66
N THR A 9 -8.14 -11.97 -7.51
CA THR A 9 -8.01 -11.30 -6.21
C THR A 9 -6.73 -10.45 -6.16
N GLU A 10 -5.60 -10.98 -6.61
CA GLU A 10 -4.34 -10.21 -6.69
C GLU A 10 -4.49 -8.97 -7.58
N ILE A 11 -5.06 -9.12 -8.79
CA ILE A 11 -5.28 -7.98 -9.69
C ILE A 11 -6.18 -6.93 -9.07
N MET A 12 -7.27 -7.34 -8.41
CA MET A 12 -8.18 -6.42 -7.72
C MET A 12 -7.47 -5.65 -6.61
N ILE A 13 -6.64 -6.33 -5.80
CA ILE A 13 -5.84 -5.71 -4.74
C ILE A 13 -4.87 -4.69 -5.33
N MET A 14 -4.14 -5.04 -6.39
CA MET A 14 -3.15 -4.14 -6.98
C MET A 14 -3.79 -2.92 -7.67
N ASP A 15 -4.94 -3.11 -8.32
CA ASP A 15 -5.71 -2.00 -8.90
C ASP A 15 -6.24 -1.05 -7.80
N GLU A 16 -6.70 -1.60 -6.67
CA GLU A 16 -7.11 -0.81 -5.51
C GLU A 16 -5.92 -0.05 -4.90
N ALA A 17 -4.76 -0.70 -4.73
CA ALA A 17 -3.55 -0.07 -4.21
C ALA A 17 -3.07 1.09 -5.07
N TYR A 18 -3.21 0.96 -6.39
CA TYR A 18 -2.98 2.06 -7.31
C TYR A 18 -4.00 3.20 -7.11
N ARG A 19 -5.30 2.89 -7.16
CA ARG A 19 -6.38 3.89 -7.06
C ARG A 19 -6.35 4.64 -5.74
N GLN A 20 -6.20 3.94 -4.61
CA GLN A 20 -6.16 4.54 -3.28
C GLN A 20 -4.87 5.34 -3.05
N GLY A 21 -3.74 4.89 -3.59
CA GLY A 21 -2.50 5.67 -3.61
C GLY A 21 -2.70 7.00 -4.33
N MET A 22 -3.17 6.97 -5.58
CA MET A 22 -3.39 8.20 -6.36
C MET A 22 -4.43 9.13 -5.74
N LYS A 23 -5.51 8.57 -5.18
CA LYS A 23 -6.50 9.32 -4.41
C LYS A 23 -5.85 10.05 -3.22
N LYS A 24 -5.08 9.33 -2.41
CA LYS A 24 -4.35 9.89 -1.26
C LYS A 24 -3.39 11.01 -1.67
N PHE A 25 -2.57 10.79 -2.70
CA PHE A 25 -1.57 11.76 -3.16
C PHE A 25 -2.20 13.00 -3.77
N GLY A 26 -3.37 12.85 -4.40
CA GLY A 26 -3.99 13.90 -5.17
C GLY A 26 -3.11 14.35 -6.35
N GLN A 27 -3.60 15.32 -7.11
CA GLN A 27 -3.00 15.68 -8.38
C GLN A 27 -1.52 16.10 -8.27
N ARG A 28 -1.18 17.00 -7.33
CA ARG A 28 0.16 17.60 -7.27
C ARG A 28 1.28 16.63 -6.89
N ILE A 29 0.99 15.67 -6.01
CA ILE A 29 1.97 14.65 -5.64
C ILE A 29 1.94 13.53 -6.69
N GLY A 30 0.74 13.08 -7.08
CA GLY A 30 0.52 12.02 -8.06
C GLY A 30 1.25 12.27 -9.38
N GLU A 31 1.07 13.45 -10.00
CA GLU A 31 1.72 13.83 -11.27
C GLU A 31 3.25 13.64 -11.26
N LYS A 32 3.89 13.73 -10.08
CA LYS A 32 5.33 13.62 -9.95
C LYS A 32 5.81 12.21 -9.60
N ILE A 33 5.05 11.48 -8.77
CA ILE A 33 5.52 10.21 -8.21
C ILE A 33 4.86 8.98 -8.85
N GLU A 34 3.80 9.15 -9.64
CA GLU A 34 2.99 8.04 -10.17
C GLU A 34 3.82 7.04 -10.97
N ALA A 35 4.74 7.50 -11.83
CA ALA A 35 5.60 6.62 -12.62
C ALA A 35 6.48 5.74 -11.71
N ALA A 36 7.23 6.35 -10.80
CA ALA A 36 8.06 5.61 -9.83
C ALA A 36 7.21 4.73 -8.90
N TYR A 37 6.01 5.16 -8.54
CA TYR A 37 5.10 4.35 -7.73
C TYR A 37 4.66 3.08 -8.46
N LYS A 38 4.34 3.18 -9.75
CA LYS A 38 3.99 2.03 -10.60
C LYS A 38 5.17 1.11 -10.84
N ASP A 39 6.35 1.68 -11.07
CA ASP A 39 7.52 0.92 -11.53
C ASP A 39 8.35 0.34 -10.38
N GLU A 40 8.31 0.96 -9.20
CA GLU A 40 9.17 0.62 -8.05
C GLU A 40 8.37 0.07 -6.86
N ILE A 41 7.20 0.64 -6.54
CA ILE A 41 6.49 0.31 -5.28
C ILE A 41 5.44 -0.78 -5.49
N LEU A 42 4.59 -0.68 -6.51
CA LEU A 42 3.55 -1.67 -6.77
C LEU A 42 4.09 -3.09 -7.04
N PRO A 43 5.23 -3.29 -7.72
CA PRO A 43 5.80 -4.63 -7.90
C PRO A 43 6.25 -5.28 -6.59
N GLU A 44 6.80 -4.51 -5.65
CA GLU A 44 7.21 -5.01 -4.34
C GLU A 44 5.99 -5.31 -3.46
N LEU A 45 4.98 -4.44 -3.48
CA LEU A 45 3.71 -4.71 -2.79
C LEU A 45 3.05 -5.98 -3.33
N LYS A 46 3.09 -6.20 -4.65
CA LYS A 46 2.56 -7.40 -5.27
C LYS A 46 3.21 -8.66 -4.72
N GLN A 47 4.54 -8.67 -4.58
CA GLN A 47 5.28 -9.79 -4.01
C GLN A 47 4.90 -10.06 -2.54
N ALA A 48 4.75 -8.99 -1.75
CA ALA A 48 4.28 -9.09 -0.37
C ALA A 48 2.86 -9.67 -0.28
N VAL A 49 1.94 -9.19 -1.11
CA VAL A 49 0.56 -9.70 -1.19
C VAL A 49 0.55 -11.18 -1.58
N ALA A 50 1.29 -11.57 -2.62
CA ALA A 50 1.37 -12.96 -3.05
C ALA A 50 1.87 -13.88 -1.92
N THR A 51 2.89 -13.45 -1.18
CA THR A 51 3.45 -14.21 -0.05
C THR A 51 2.40 -14.43 1.04
N VAL A 52 1.68 -13.38 1.45
CA VAL A 52 0.65 -13.49 2.49
C VAL A 52 -0.56 -14.29 2.01
N LEU A 53 -0.97 -14.14 0.75
CA LEU A 53 -2.09 -14.93 0.20
C LEU A 53 -1.77 -16.42 0.10
N GLU A 54 -0.51 -16.79 -0.13
CA GLU A 54 -0.05 -18.18 -0.12
C GLU A 54 -0.09 -18.82 1.28
N THR A 55 0.18 -18.06 2.34
CA THR A 55 0.16 -18.53 3.74
C THR A 55 -1.24 -18.52 4.35
N THR A 56 -2.15 -17.73 3.78
CA THR A 56 -3.56 -17.64 4.18
C THR A 56 -4.34 -18.90 3.78
N ASP A 57 -5.24 -19.39 4.64
CA ASP A 57 -6.17 -20.48 4.24
C ASP A 57 -6.92 -20.04 2.98
N ARG A 58 -6.79 -20.85 1.93
CA ARG A 58 -7.31 -20.55 0.58
C ARG A 58 -8.82 -20.34 0.56
N ASN A 59 -9.53 -20.87 1.55
CA ASN A 59 -10.97 -20.62 1.73
C ASN A 59 -11.29 -19.16 2.06
N MET A 60 -10.35 -18.41 2.64
CA MET A 60 -10.53 -17.00 3.02
C MET A 60 -10.35 -16.03 1.84
N TRP A 61 -9.90 -16.48 0.67
CA TRP A 61 -9.64 -15.60 -0.47
C TRP A 61 -10.92 -14.95 -1.05
N HIS A 62 -12.07 -15.59 -0.91
CA HIS A 62 -13.38 -15.02 -1.25
C HIS A 62 -13.89 -14.03 -0.19
N GLU A 63 -13.15 -13.90 0.92
CA GLU A 63 -13.49 -13.11 2.09
C GLU A 63 -12.45 -12.02 2.29
N ILE A 64 -11.91 -11.47 1.20
CA ILE A 64 -10.99 -10.32 1.24
C ILE A 64 -11.75 -9.06 0.83
N SER A 65 -11.53 -7.98 1.58
CA SER A 65 -11.98 -6.64 1.26
C SER A 65 -10.82 -5.65 1.40
N MET A 66 -10.97 -4.45 0.84
CA MET A 66 -9.96 -3.41 0.89
C MET A 66 -10.57 -2.11 1.39
N THR A 67 -9.90 -1.44 2.33
CA THR A 67 -10.38 -0.17 2.86
C THR A 67 -10.01 0.98 1.95
N GLU A 68 -10.83 2.02 1.91
CA GLU A 68 -10.44 3.28 1.28
C GLU A 68 -9.30 4.01 2.03
N ALA A 69 -8.62 4.89 1.30
CA ALA A 69 -7.71 5.88 1.85
C ALA A 69 -8.50 6.85 2.72
N SER A 70 -8.37 6.71 4.04
CA SER A 70 -9.13 7.48 5.01
C SER A 70 -8.35 8.67 5.62
N SER A 71 -7.09 8.89 5.21
CA SER A 71 -6.23 9.87 5.87
C SER A 71 -5.77 11.00 4.95
N THR A 72 -6.35 12.18 5.19
CA THR A 72 -5.86 13.47 4.69
C THR A 72 -4.65 13.95 5.51
N GLY A 73 -3.97 15.00 5.05
CA GLY A 73 -2.88 15.60 5.82
C GLY A 73 -1.57 14.82 5.70
N ARG A 74 -1.18 14.13 6.77
CA ARG A 74 0.10 13.37 6.87
C ARG A 74 -0.08 11.94 7.40
N GLY A 75 -1.32 11.47 7.54
CA GLY A 75 -1.56 10.10 8.03
C GLY A 75 -0.98 9.05 7.08
N GLU A 76 -0.54 7.93 7.63
CA GLU A 76 0.27 6.96 6.88
C GLU A 76 -0.55 6.02 6.00
N LYS A 77 -1.74 5.64 6.46
CA LYS A 77 -2.62 4.68 5.77
C LYS A 77 -2.88 5.07 4.31
N ILE A 78 -2.55 4.17 3.39
CA ILE A 78 -3.04 4.16 2.00
C ILE A 78 -4.28 3.30 1.93
N MET A 79 -4.14 2.01 2.25
CA MET A 79 -5.24 1.05 2.31
C MET A 79 -4.85 -0.13 3.19
N HIS A 80 -5.85 -0.84 3.69
CA HIS A 80 -5.67 -2.12 4.36
C HIS A 80 -6.38 -3.19 3.55
N ILE A 81 -5.79 -4.39 3.52
CA ILE A 81 -6.43 -5.62 3.08
C ILE A 81 -6.97 -6.27 4.34
N VAL A 82 -8.27 -6.56 4.35
CA VAL A 82 -8.98 -7.03 5.55
C VAL A 82 -9.77 -8.28 5.25
N HIS A 83 -9.97 -9.11 6.28
CA HIS A 83 -10.91 -10.21 6.24
C HIS A 83 -12.35 -9.65 6.26
N ALA A 84 -13.09 -9.86 5.19
CA ALA A 84 -14.40 -9.24 4.92
C ALA A 84 -15.47 -9.60 5.95
N LYS A 85 -15.40 -10.76 6.60
CA LYS A 85 -16.38 -11.16 7.62
C LYS A 85 -16.10 -10.60 9.01
N THR A 86 -14.83 -10.57 9.42
CA THR A 86 -14.44 -10.17 10.78
C THR A 86 -14.01 -8.71 10.85
N GLY A 87 -13.56 -8.14 9.72
CA GLY A 87 -12.96 -6.82 9.65
C GLY A 87 -11.50 -6.77 10.10
N ASP A 88 -10.89 -7.93 10.36
CA ASP A 88 -9.50 -7.99 10.83
C ASP A 88 -8.55 -7.64 9.70
N ASP A 89 -7.54 -6.82 10.01
CA ASP A 89 -6.49 -6.50 9.06
C ASP A 89 -5.66 -7.77 8.74
N LEU A 90 -5.25 -7.89 7.49
CA LEU A 90 -4.30 -8.91 7.02
C LEU A 90 -2.99 -8.23 6.62
N ILE A 91 -3.10 -7.20 5.78
CA ILE A 91 -1.98 -6.34 5.39
C ILE A 91 -2.39 -4.90 5.58
N ARG A 92 -1.51 -4.10 6.17
CA ARG A 92 -1.67 -2.65 6.24
C ARG A 92 -0.65 -1.98 5.32
N PHE A 93 -1.09 -1.38 4.21
CA PHE A 93 -0.21 -0.68 3.28
C PHE A 93 -0.19 0.83 3.52
N HIS A 94 1.00 1.36 3.77
CA HIS A 94 1.21 2.69 4.34
C HIS A 94 2.34 3.44 3.61
N VAL A 95 2.33 4.76 3.78
CA VAL A 95 3.39 5.66 3.32
C VAL A 95 3.64 6.73 4.36
N ARG A 96 4.91 7.00 4.63
CA ARG A 96 5.32 8.14 5.46
C ARG A 96 6.26 9.06 4.69
N ILE A 97 6.42 10.27 5.20
CA ILE A 97 7.36 11.23 4.65
C ILE A 97 8.58 11.26 5.54
N ASP A 98 9.68 10.71 5.06
CA ASP A 98 10.96 10.76 5.74
C ASP A 98 11.81 11.92 5.20
N ARG A 99 12.75 12.38 6.03
CA ARG A 99 13.72 13.42 5.66
C ARG A 99 15.14 13.01 6.04
N PRO A 100 15.79 12.13 5.26
CA PRO A 100 17.15 11.74 5.56
C PRO A 100 18.09 12.96 5.54
N PRO A 101 19.16 12.96 6.37
CA PRO A 101 20.04 14.11 6.47
C PRO A 101 20.60 14.55 5.12
N LYS A 102 20.45 15.83 4.79
CA LYS A 102 20.98 16.48 3.58
C LYS A 102 20.38 15.99 2.23
N THR A 103 19.46 15.03 2.20
CA THR A 103 18.91 14.49 0.94
C THR A 103 17.62 15.19 0.50
N GLY A 104 16.74 15.57 1.42
CA GLY A 104 15.42 16.15 1.13
C GLY A 104 14.32 15.26 1.67
N HIS A 105 13.10 15.41 1.17
CA HIS A 105 11.96 14.58 1.55
C HIS A 105 11.82 13.37 0.61
N VAL A 106 11.50 12.22 1.18
CA VAL A 106 11.19 10.98 0.47
C VAL A 106 9.84 10.45 0.96
N PHE A 107 9.07 9.85 0.07
CA PHE A 107 7.93 9.03 0.45
C PHE A 107 8.44 7.60 0.65
N GLN A 108 8.43 7.12 1.89
CA GLN A 108 8.83 5.76 2.22
C GLN A 108 7.58 4.89 2.36
N PHE A 109 7.52 3.86 1.53
CA PHE A 109 6.40 2.93 1.44
C PHE A 109 6.74 1.68 2.22
N HIS A 110 5.78 1.20 3.01
CA HIS A 110 5.94 0.01 3.80
C HIS A 110 4.61 -0.69 4.00
N TYR A 111 4.68 -1.95 4.43
CA TYR A 111 3.52 -2.67 4.90
C TYR A 111 3.75 -3.28 6.28
N HIS A 112 2.65 -3.59 6.94
CA HIS A 112 2.60 -4.42 8.14
C HIS A 112 1.81 -5.69 7.82
N SER A 113 2.19 -6.82 8.43
CA SER A 113 1.52 -8.12 8.26
C SER A 113 0.85 -8.55 9.55
N TYR A 114 -0.23 -9.33 9.47
CA TYR A 114 -0.78 -9.98 10.66
C TYR A 114 0.16 -11.07 11.22
N GLU A 115 1.07 -11.58 10.40
CA GLU A 115 1.99 -12.69 10.77
C GLU A 115 2.94 -12.33 11.92
N ASP A 116 3.19 -11.03 12.14
CA ASP A 116 4.02 -10.52 13.23
C ASP A 116 3.27 -9.54 14.16
N ASP A 117 1.95 -9.65 14.20
CA ASP A 117 1.06 -8.73 14.94
C ASP A 117 1.23 -7.25 14.54
N PHE A 118 1.60 -6.99 13.27
CA PHE A 118 1.84 -5.67 12.69
C PHE A 118 3.01 -4.89 13.30
N ASN A 119 3.97 -5.58 13.90
CA ASN A 119 5.10 -4.93 14.59
C ASN A 119 6.14 -4.36 13.63
N GLU A 120 6.49 -5.09 12.57
CA GLU A 120 7.52 -4.64 11.65
C GLU A 120 6.97 -3.68 10.59
N HIS A 121 7.86 -2.82 10.10
CA HIS A 121 7.62 -1.95 8.94
C HIS A 121 8.41 -2.52 7.77
N TYR A 122 7.82 -3.47 7.05
CA TYR A 122 8.48 -4.08 5.90
C TYR A 122 8.57 -3.05 4.76
N GLU A 123 9.79 -2.60 4.47
CA GLU A 123 10.04 -1.58 3.45
C GLU A 123 9.76 -2.11 2.05
N LEU A 124 8.97 -1.35 1.28
CA LEU A 124 8.66 -1.60 -0.13
C LEU A 124 9.49 -0.72 -1.06
N GLY A 125 10.05 0.38 -0.54
CA GLY A 125 10.88 1.31 -1.27
C GLY A 125 10.59 2.76 -0.93
N SER A 126 11.34 3.66 -1.59
CA SER A 126 11.27 5.08 -1.33
C SER A 126 11.31 5.90 -2.61
N ILE A 127 10.40 6.87 -2.75
CA ILE A 127 10.39 7.79 -3.90
C ILE A 127 10.86 9.18 -3.45
N TYR A 128 11.87 9.72 -4.12
CA TYR A 128 12.38 11.06 -3.82
C TYR A 128 11.39 12.15 -4.25
N TRP A 129 11.00 13.00 -3.31
CA TRP A 129 10.18 14.17 -3.60
C TRP A 129 11.03 15.39 -3.97
N GLY A 130 11.94 15.81 -3.09
CA GLY A 130 12.62 17.10 -3.26
C GLY A 130 13.08 17.74 -1.96
N LYS A 131 13.81 18.85 -2.06
CA LYS A 131 14.27 19.61 -0.88
C LYS A 131 13.13 20.32 -0.14
N ASN A 132 12.12 20.78 -0.87
CA ASN A 132 10.95 21.43 -0.29
C ASN A 132 10.02 20.38 0.33
N GLU A 133 9.26 20.79 1.33
CA GLU A 133 8.24 19.94 1.94
C GLU A 133 7.15 19.59 0.91
N PRO A 134 6.73 18.31 0.82
CA PRO A 134 5.60 17.96 -0.04
C PRO A 134 4.29 18.56 0.49
N PRO A 135 3.30 18.80 -0.40
CA PRO A 135 1.95 19.16 0.00
C PRO A 135 1.33 18.12 0.95
N LEU A 136 0.25 18.51 1.61
CA LEU A 136 -0.58 17.57 2.37
C LEU A 136 -1.31 16.59 1.44
N TYR A 137 -1.47 15.35 1.90
CA TYR A 137 -2.32 14.34 1.27
C TYR A 137 -3.77 14.84 1.18
N GLN A 138 -4.44 14.51 0.07
CA GLN A 138 -5.75 15.03 -0.29
C GLN A 138 -6.90 14.10 0.09
N ALA A 139 -6.66 12.78 0.06
CA ALA A 139 -7.60 11.66 0.27
C ALA A 139 -9.04 11.91 -0.23
#